data_AF-A0A1G1SED8-F1
#
_entry.id   AF-A0A1G1SED8-F1
#
_cell.length_a   1.000
_cell.length_b   1.000
_cell.length_c   1.000
_cell.angle_alpha   90.00
_cell.angle_beta   90.00
_cell.angle_gamma   90.00
#
_symmetry.space_group_name_H-M   'P 1'
#
loop_
_entity.id
_entity.type
_entity.pdbx_description
1 polymer ?
#
loop_
_entity_poly.entity_id
_entity_poly.type
_entity_poly.pdbx_seq_one_letter_code
_entity_poly.pdbx_strand_id
1 'polypeptide(L)'
;MDFEQLKETLPDAKPQTFLQAILSQPQEEDAELTFSEEIDEQFVENCKFLASPETISETDVEHWRKQEFLVVAQSLDGDYLAGTLEQTFVIPSSLYKEDIEQFDKQLIDFFIAYENKEITSAILPKEL
;
A
#
# COMPACT_ATOMS: atom_id res chain seq x y z
N MET A 1 13.41 -8.99 -1.04
CA MET A 1 13.18 -8.68 -2.48
C MET A 1 14.14 -7.57 -2.90
N ASP A 2 14.45 -7.37 -4.19
CA ASP A 2 15.25 -6.21 -4.63
C ASP A 2 14.36 -5.24 -5.42
N PHE A 3 13.90 -4.17 -4.76
CA PHE A 3 13.01 -3.20 -5.41
C PHE A 3 13.73 -2.30 -6.41
N GLU A 4 15.06 -2.10 -6.27
CA GLU A 4 15.84 -1.34 -7.26
C GLU A 4 15.88 -2.08 -8.60
N GLN A 5 16.14 -3.40 -8.58
CA GLN A 5 16.08 -4.23 -9.78
C GLN A 5 14.66 -4.32 -10.35
N LEU A 6 13.64 -4.44 -9.49
CA LEU A 6 12.26 -4.51 -9.93
C LEU A 6 11.86 -3.24 -10.70
N LYS A 7 12.28 -2.07 -10.21
CA LYS A 7 12.00 -0.76 -10.84
C LYS A 7 12.44 -0.71 -12.30
N GLU A 8 13.57 -1.31 -12.66
CA GLU A 8 14.08 -1.33 -14.03
C GLU A 8 13.21 -2.15 -15.00
N THR A 9 12.37 -3.04 -14.47
CA THR A 9 11.52 -3.94 -15.25
C THR A 9 10.08 -3.48 -15.38
N LEU A 10 9.64 -2.53 -14.55
CA LEU A 10 8.27 -2.01 -14.57
C LEU A 10 8.03 -1.16 -15.83
N PRO A 11 7.01 -1.47 -16.65
CA PRO A 11 6.69 -0.70 -17.85
C PRO A 11 6.01 0.64 -17.55
N ASP A 12 5.38 0.78 -16.38
CA ASP A 12 4.73 2.00 -15.92
C ASP A 12 4.67 2.04 -14.38
N ALA A 13 4.16 3.16 -13.86
CA ALA A 13 4.03 3.42 -12.43
C ALA A 13 2.72 2.94 -11.82
N LYS A 14 1.91 2.15 -12.55
CA LYS A 14 0.59 1.80 -12.06
C LYS A 14 0.70 0.85 -10.86
N PRO A 15 -0.10 1.08 -9.80
CA PRO A 15 -0.15 0.16 -8.66
C PRO A 15 -0.43 -1.29 -9.03
N GLN A 16 -1.32 -1.53 -9.99
CA GLN A 16 -1.59 -2.89 -10.51
C GLN A 16 -0.34 -3.52 -11.14
N THR A 17 0.39 -2.78 -11.97
CA THR A 17 1.61 -3.26 -12.62
C THR A 17 2.68 -3.62 -11.58
N PHE A 18 2.84 -2.77 -10.57
CA PHE A 18 3.71 -3.04 -9.42
C PHE A 18 3.30 -4.34 -8.72
N LEU A 19 2.03 -4.47 -8.33
CA LEU A 19 1.53 -5.65 -7.61
C LEU A 19 1.76 -6.95 -8.41
N GLN A 20 1.46 -6.96 -9.71
CA GLN A 20 1.71 -8.13 -10.55
C GLN A 20 3.19 -8.53 -10.61
N ALA A 21 4.08 -7.53 -10.66
CA ALA A 21 5.52 -7.78 -10.69
C ALA A 21 6.02 -8.37 -9.37
N ILE A 22 5.48 -7.91 -8.23
CA ILE A 22 5.74 -8.47 -6.89
C ILE A 22 5.24 -9.91 -6.78
N LEU A 23 3.99 -10.18 -7.19
CA LEU A 23 3.36 -11.51 -7.12
C LEU A 23 4.01 -12.52 -8.06
N SER A 24 4.71 -12.07 -9.10
CA SER A 24 5.47 -12.93 -10.01
C SER A 24 6.82 -13.39 -9.42
N GLN A 25 7.23 -12.85 -8.27
CA GLN A 25 8.43 -13.26 -7.55
C GLN A 25 8.08 -14.21 -6.39
N PRO A 26 9.02 -15.07 -5.96
CA PRO A 26 8.86 -15.82 -4.72
C PRO A 26 8.65 -14.88 -3.54
N GLN A 27 7.62 -15.12 -2.74
CA GLN A 27 7.35 -14.39 -1.51
C GLN A 27 7.87 -15.18 -0.31
N GLU A 28 8.38 -14.46 0.69
CA GLU A 28 8.80 -15.06 1.95
C GLU A 28 7.59 -15.24 2.86
N GLU A 29 7.42 -16.44 3.44
CA GLU A 29 6.27 -16.75 4.32
C GLU A 29 6.25 -15.92 5.61
N ASP A 30 7.42 -15.46 6.08
CA ASP A 30 7.60 -14.67 7.30
C ASP A 30 7.81 -13.17 7.02
N ALA A 31 7.39 -12.69 5.83
CA ALA A 31 7.54 -11.28 5.48
C ALA A 31 6.66 -10.37 6.37
N GLU A 32 7.20 -9.22 6.75
CA GLU A 32 6.48 -8.16 7.50
C GLU A 32 5.29 -7.59 6.72
N LEU A 33 5.31 -7.72 5.39
CA LEU A 33 4.26 -7.30 4.48
C LEU A 33 3.80 -8.46 3.60
N THR A 34 2.50 -8.69 3.57
CA THR A 34 1.84 -9.64 2.67
C THR A 34 1.27 -8.90 1.48
N PHE A 35 1.67 -9.27 0.26
CA PHE A 35 1.12 -8.70 -0.98
C PHE A 35 0.08 -9.66 -1.56
N SER A 36 -1.08 -9.15 -1.97
CA SER A 36 -2.14 -9.96 -2.57
C SER A 36 -3.15 -9.08 -3.28
N GLU A 37 -3.79 -9.61 -4.33
CA GLU A 37 -4.91 -8.95 -5.02
C GLU A 37 -6.18 -8.93 -4.16
N GLU A 38 -6.33 -9.88 -3.23
CA GLU A 38 -7.53 -10.03 -2.41
C GLU A 38 -7.64 -8.95 -1.30
N ILE A 39 -6.52 -8.34 -0.93
CA ILE A 39 -6.44 -7.32 0.14
C ILE A 39 -7.27 -6.10 -0.23
N ASP A 40 -7.32 -5.73 -1.52
CA ASP A 40 -8.08 -4.58 -1.99
C ASP A 40 -9.59 -4.75 -1.79
N GLU A 41 -10.11 -5.95 -2.07
CA GLU A 41 -11.51 -6.28 -1.81
C GLU A 41 -11.81 -6.29 -0.30
N GLN A 42 -10.93 -6.91 0.49
CA GLN A 42 -11.05 -6.94 1.96
C GLN A 42 -11.02 -5.53 2.57
N PHE A 43 -10.17 -4.64 2.06
CA PHE A 43 -10.11 -3.25 2.49
C PHE A 43 -11.45 -2.53 2.25
N VAL A 44 -12.07 -2.72 1.09
CA VAL A 44 -13.37 -2.13 0.78
C VAL A 44 -14.46 -2.66 1.71
N GLU A 45 -14.45 -3.95 2.04
CA GLU A 45 -15.36 -4.52 3.03
C GLU A 45 -15.15 -3.94 4.43
N ASN A 46 -13.90 -3.76 4.84
CA ASN A 46 -13.57 -3.18 6.15
C ASN A 46 -13.95 -1.70 6.23
N CYS A 47 -13.80 -0.92 5.14
CA CYS A 47 -14.30 0.45 5.07
C CYS A 47 -15.82 0.51 5.32
N LYS A 48 -16.58 -0.44 4.78
CA LYS A 48 -18.04 -0.53 5.01
C LYS A 48 -18.36 -0.92 6.45
N PHE A 49 -17.63 -1.88 7.00
CA PHE A 49 -17.88 -2.40 8.34
C PHE A 49 -17.55 -1.37 9.44
N LEU A 50 -16.47 -0.62 9.27
CA LEU A 50 -15.98 0.39 10.22
C LEU A 50 -16.47 1.81 9.89
N ALA A 51 -17.50 1.94 9.04
CA ALA A 51 -17.95 3.21 8.52
C ALA A 51 -18.37 4.18 9.64
N SER A 52 -17.71 5.34 9.67
CA SER A 52 -18.00 6.46 10.55
C SER A 52 -17.58 7.76 9.84
N PRO A 53 -17.97 8.94 10.35
CA PRO A 53 -17.50 10.20 9.79
C PRO A 53 -15.98 10.38 9.82
N GLU A 54 -15.30 9.70 10.74
CA GLU A 54 -13.86 9.83 11.00
C GLU A 54 -13.03 8.78 10.25
N THR A 55 -13.68 7.73 9.73
CA THR A 55 -13.03 6.62 9.01
C THR A 55 -13.23 6.71 7.50
N ILE A 56 -12.35 6.07 6.73
CA ILE A 56 -12.41 6.02 5.27
C ILE A 56 -13.79 5.55 4.81
N SER A 57 -14.42 6.33 3.93
CA SER A 57 -15.71 6.01 3.33
C SER A 57 -15.55 5.48 1.91
N GLU A 58 -16.60 4.84 1.38
CA GLU A 58 -16.64 4.42 -0.02
C GLU A 58 -16.40 5.59 -0.99
N THR A 59 -16.88 6.79 -0.67
CA THR A 59 -16.67 7.99 -1.50
C THR A 59 -15.20 8.42 -1.52
N ASP A 60 -14.47 8.26 -0.41
CA ASP A 60 -13.03 8.54 -0.37
C ASP A 60 -12.29 7.56 -1.28
N VAL A 61 -12.62 6.27 -1.20
CA VAL A 61 -12.05 5.23 -2.06
C VAL A 61 -12.36 5.51 -3.54
N GLU A 62 -13.63 5.77 -3.90
CA GLU A 62 -14.02 6.13 -5.27
C GLU A 62 -13.26 7.35 -5.80
N HIS A 63 -12.97 8.34 -4.94
CA HIS A 63 -12.17 9.49 -5.31
C HIS A 63 -10.73 9.07 -5.64
N TRP A 64 -10.08 8.30 -4.77
CA TRP A 64 -8.73 7.81 -4.99
C TRP A 64 -8.64 6.87 -6.20
N ARG A 65 -9.66 6.07 -6.49
CA ARG A 65 -9.70 5.20 -7.69
C ARG A 65 -9.58 5.97 -9.00
N LYS A 66 -9.95 7.25 -9.04
CA LYS A 66 -9.72 8.12 -10.21
C LYS A 66 -8.23 8.35 -10.49
N GLN A 67 -7.37 8.10 -9.51
CA GLN A 67 -5.92 8.17 -9.59
C GLN A 67 -5.27 6.77 -9.59
N GLU A 68 -6.02 5.74 -10.01
CA GLU A 68 -5.57 4.34 -10.05
C GLU A 68 -5.24 3.78 -8.65
N PHE A 69 -5.91 4.27 -7.60
CA PHE A 69 -5.71 3.75 -6.25
C PHE A 69 -5.88 2.25 -6.19
N LEU A 70 -4.97 1.58 -5.49
CA LEU A 70 -5.03 0.14 -5.23
C LEU A 70 -4.34 -0.16 -3.91
N VAL A 71 -4.97 -0.97 -3.07
CA VAL A 71 -4.30 -1.56 -1.92
C VAL A 71 -3.50 -2.76 -2.39
N VAL A 72 -2.21 -2.77 -2.14
CA VAL A 72 -1.27 -3.77 -2.69
C VAL A 72 -0.70 -4.70 -1.63
N ALA A 73 -0.70 -4.29 -0.36
CA ALA A 73 -0.16 -5.09 0.73
C ALA A 73 -0.83 -4.78 2.06
N GLN A 74 -0.62 -5.68 3.01
CA GLN A 74 -1.02 -5.54 4.40
C GLN A 74 0.16 -5.92 5.31
N SER A 75 0.37 -5.18 6.40
CA SER A 75 1.33 -5.52 7.45
C SER A 75 0.83 -6.65 8.35
N LEU A 76 1.72 -7.23 9.15
CA LEU A 76 1.34 -8.22 10.18
C LEU A 76 0.32 -7.67 11.20
N ASP A 77 0.38 -6.36 11.49
CA ASP A 77 -0.56 -5.68 12.38
C ASP A 77 -1.90 -5.34 11.70
N GLY A 78 -2.04 -5.63 10.40
CA GLY A 78 -3.26 -5.46 9.62
C GLY A 78 -3.39 -4.12 8.92
N ASP A 79 -2.36 -3.28 8.96
CA ASP A 79 -2.34 -1.97 8.30
C ASP A 79 -2.11 -2.13 6.79
N TYR A 80 -2.71 -1.26 6.00
CA TYR A 80 -2.72 -1.37 4.55
C TYR A 80 -1.66 -0.48 3.92
N LEU A 81 -1.02 -0.98 2.87
CA LEU A 81 -0.27 -0.16 1.93
C LEU A 81 -1.04 -0.06 0.62
N ALA A 82 -1.27 1.16 0.20
CA ALA A 82 -1.93 1.46 -1.06
C ALA A 82 -1.14 2.48 -1.86
N GLY A 83 -1.34 2.49 -3.16
CA GLY A 83 -0.68 3.44 -4.05
C GLY A 83 -1.63 4.01 -5.09
N THR A 84 -1.25 5.15 -5.62
CA THR A 84 -1.79 5.77 -6.84
C THR A 84 -0.65 5.93 -7.85
N LEU A 85 -0.89 6.63 -8.95
CA LEU A 85 0.16 6.99 -9.91
C LEU A 85 1.23 7.95 -9.35
N GLU A 86 0.97 8.63 -8.25
CA GLU A 86 1.83 9.72 -7.75
C GLU A 86 2.20 9.56 -6.27
N GLN A 87 1.37 8.87 -5.48
CA GLN A 87 1.49 8.83 -4.03
C GLN A 87 1.30 7.42 -3.47
N THR A 88 1.91 7.18 -2.31
CA THR A 88 1.77 5.96 -1.50
C THR A 88 1.11 6.32 -0.18
N PHE A 89 0.22 5.45 0.27
CA PHE A 89 -0.57 5.58 1.48
C PHE A 89 -0.20 4.44 2.42
N VAL A 90 0.08 4.78 3.66
CA VAL A 90 0.09 3.83 4.78
C VAL A 90 -1.16 4.11 5.60
N ILE A 91 -2.07 3.14 5.61
CA ILE A 91 -3.42 3.30 6.15
C ILE A 91 -3.54 2.36 7.34
N PRO A 92 -3.84 2.87 8.54
CA PRO A 92 -3.99 2.01 9.70
C PRO A 92 -5.20 1.10 9.56
N SER A 93 -5.14 -0.10 10.17
CA SER A 93 -6.24 -1.06 10.21
C SER A 93 -7.55 -0.50 10.80
N SER A 94 -7.44 0.56 11.62
CA SER A 94 -8.56 1.31 12.20
C SER A 94 -9.33 2.17 11.18
N LEU A 95 -8.71 2.45 10.02
CA LEU A 95 -9.21 3.29 8.94
C LEU A 95 -9.48 4.75 9.32
N TYR A 96 -8.95 5.25 10.45
CA TYR A 96 -9.08 6.67 10.80
C TYR A 96 -8.31 7.55 9.81
N LYS A 97 -9.00 8.54 9.24
CA LYS A 97 -8.45 9.41 8.20
C LYS A 97 -7.26 10.25 8.67
N GLU A 98 -7.29 10.69 9.93
CA GLU A 98 -6.26 11.56 10.52
C GLU A 98 -4.92 10.83 10.71
N ASP A 99 -4.97 9.51 10.80
CA ASP A 99 -3.80 8.66 11.04
C ASP A 99 -3.18 8.15 9.73
N ILE A 100 -3.78 8.42 8.56
CA ILE A 100 -3.24 8.00 7.27
C ILE A 100 -1.97 8.79 6.96
N GLU A 101 -0.87 8.07 6.73
CA GLU A 101 0.35 8.67 6.23
C GLU A 101 0.37 8.66 4.71
N GLN A 102 0.71 9.80 4.12
CA GLN A 102 0.80 9.99 2.68
C GLN A 102 2.20 10.41 2.30
N PHE A 103 2.74 9.76 1.28
CA PHE A 103 4.07 10.01 0.76
C PHE A 103 3.97 10.35 -0.72
N ASP A 104 4.57 11.48 -1.12
CA ASP A 104 4.66 11.93 -2.52
C ASP A 104 5.68 11.09 -3.32
N LYS A 105 5.45 9.78 -3.35
CA LYS A 105 6.24 8.75 -4.00
C LYS A 105 5.33 7.66 -4.54
N GLN A 106 5.64 7.17 -5.74
CA GLN A 106 5.06 5.95 -6.28
C GLN A 106 5.48 4.74 -5.44
N LEU A 107 4.69 3.66 -5.49
CA LEU A 107 4.93 2.46 -4.67
C LEU A 107 6.38 1.97 -4.77
N ILE A 108 6.91 1.83 -5.98
CA ILE A 108 8.28 1.33 -6.15
C ILE A 108 9.34 2.24 -5.52
N ASP A 109 9.18 3.56 -5.65
CA ASP A 109 10.09 4.55 -5.05
C ASP A 109 9.93 4.63 -3.54
N PHE A 110 8.71 4.42 -3.05
CA PHE A 110 8.42 4.32 -1.62
C PHE A 110 9.15 3.12 -1.01
N PHE A 111 9.02 1.92 -1.60
CA PHE A 111 9.66 0.72 -1.07
C PHE A 111 11.19 0.81 -1.09
N ILE A 112 11.79 1.33 -2.17
CA ILE A 112 13.25 1.58 -2.23
C ILE A 112 13.68 2.53 -1.10
N ALA A 113 12.98 3.66 -0.95
CA ALA A 113 13.30 4.64 0.08
C ALA A 113 13.09 4.10 1.50
N TYR A 114 12.10 3.22 1.69
CA TYR A 114 11.80 2.59 2.96
C TYR A 114 12.85 1.52 3.33
N GLU A 115 13.29 0.66 2.41
CA GLU A 115 14.43 -0.25 2.62
C GLU A 115 15.72 0.51 2.94
N ASN A 116 15.95 1.65 2.28
CA ASN A 116 17.09 2.52 2.51
C ASN A 116 16.98 3.36 3.81
N LYS A 117 15.92 3.19 4.60
CA LYS A 117 15.64 3.92 5.85
C LYS A 117 15.53 5.45 5.67
N GLU A 118 15.15 5.89 4.48
CA GLU A 118 14.89 7.30 4.14
C GLU A 118 13.47 7.73 4.49
N ILE A 119 12.56 6.77 4.64
CA ILE A 119 11.20 6.99 5.09
C ILE A 119 11.09 6.62 6.57
N THR A 120 10.42 7.46 7.33
CA THR A 120 10.02 7.16 8.71
C THR A 120 8.50 7.14 8.75
N SER A 121 7.93 5.95 8.96
CA SER A 121 6.51 5.74 9.23
C SER A 121 6.32 5.51 10.73
N ALA A 122 5.23 6.02 11.30
CA ALA A 122 4.80 5.70 12.65
C ALA A 122 3.96 4.41 12.71
N ILE A 123 3.49 3.92 11.55
CA ILE A 123 2.62 2.75 11.42
C ILE A 123 3.40 1.53 10.95
N LEU A 124 4.22 1.67 9.90
CA LEU A 124 4.95 0.52 9.38
C LEU A 124 6.02 0.00 10.37
N PRO A 125 6.38 -1.30 10.26
CA PRO A 125 7.50 -1.85 11.02
C PRO A 125 8.80 -1.05 10.78
N LYS A 126 9.83 -1.29 11.60
CA LYS A 126 11.09 -0.54 11.47
C LYS A 126 12.04 -1.14 10.43
N GLU A 127 11.81 -2.38 10.04
CA GLU A 127 12.63 -3.13 9.11
C GLU A 127 11.71 -3.96 8.21
N LEU A 128 12.15 -4.14 6.96
CA LEU A 128 11.51 -4.91 5.90
C LEU A 128 12.34 -6.16 5.63
#